data_AF-A0A7S8HCP6-F1
#
_entry.id   AF-A0A7S8HCP6-F1
#
_cell.length_a   1.000
_cell.length_b   1.000
_cell.length_c   1.000
_cell.angle_alpha   90.00
_cell.angle_beta   90.00
_cell.angle_gamma   90.00
#
_symmetry.space_group_name_H-M   'P 1'
#
loop_
_entity.id
_entity.type
_entity.pdbx_description
1 polymer ?
#
loop_
_entity_poly.entity_id
_entity_poly.type
_entity_poly.pdbx_seq_one_letter_code
_entity_poly.pdbx_strand_id
1 'polypeptide(L)'
;MTVMAPFYGLAVGGGEWMPDALSPVGWWDPSDLSTLFQDAAGTTPVTQDGDPVGLMLDKSGAGNHASQPTAGDRPTFRESGGLRRIEHGGTGQHFDLPNHVGVSGADNRALYFAGSADAASGSNIGVYFNLGPGNTGERWSLVVNGSNNLRIAIQGGAYNSSVGIASTGVYGVELAGSTLGDNTIYGLLSSEAASGSETIDTRTGTNKIGAFHDGTLTAAMDWYGMVLVPRVLTGDERAKLQAYLAGKAGL
;
A
#
# COMPACT_ATOMS: atom_id res chain seq x y z
N MET A 1 -7.01 33.12 10.07
CA MET A 1 -6.86 32.61 8.69
C MET A 1 -5.37 32.40 8.46
N THR A 2 -4.85 31.28 8.93
CA THR A 2 -3.43 30.97 8.81
C THR A 2 -3.27 30.13 7.56
N VAL A 3 -2.80 30.76 6.50
CA VAL A 3 -2.42 30.08 5.27
C VAL A 3 -1.13 29.31 5.60
N MET A 4 -1.23 27.99 5.73
CA MET A 4 -0.06 27.11 5.71
C MET A 4 0.61 27.27 4.35
N ALA A 5 1.86 27.72 4.35
CA ALA A 5 2.68 27.80 3.15
C ALA A 5 2.93 26.39 2.60
N PRO A 6 3.00 26.21 1.27
CA PRO A 6 3.43 24.94 0.69
C PRO A 6 4.92 24.75 1.02
N PHE A 7 5.25 23.63 1.65
CA PHE A 7 6.64 23.21 1.87
C PHE A 7 7.27 22.84 0.52
N TYR A 8 7.80 23.84 -0.18
CA TYR A 8 8.74 23.64 -1.28
C TYR A 8 10.16 23.61 -0.71
N GLY A 9 10.78 22.44 -0.79
CA GLY A 9 12.23 22.23 -0.93
C GLY A 9 13.15 22.77 0.17
N LEU A 10 13.65 21.84 1.00
CA LEU A 10 14.98 21.99 1.61
C LEU A 10 15.74 20.68 1.43
N ALA A 11 16.38 20.55 0.27
CA ALA A 11 17.50 19.63 0.09
C ALA A 11 18.73 20.28 0.74
N VAL A 12 19.18 19.72 1.86
CA VAL A 12 20.50 20.02 2.42
C VAL A 12 21.38 18.80 2.11
N GLY A 13 22.09 18.85 0.98
CA GLY A 13 23.22 17.99 0.63
C GLY A 13 22.97 16.48 0.49
N GLY A 14 22.80 16.00 -0.74
CA GLY A 14 22.93 14.58 -1.11
C GLY A 14 21.62 13.92 -1.55
N GLY A 15 21.48 13.67 -2.86
CA GLY A 15 20.40 12.87 -3.45
C GLY A 15 18.98 13.45 -3.32
N GLU A 16 18.11 13.09 -4.25
CA GLU A 16 16.66 13.18 -3.99
C GLU A 16 16.34 12.17 -2.87
N TRP A 17 15.51 12.57 -1.89
CA TRP A 17 15.17 11.68 -0.78
C TRP A 17 14.41 10.45 -1.28
N MET A 18 14.76 9.27 -0.78
CA MET A 18 14.16 8.00 -1.16
C MET A 18 13.69 7.22 0.09
N PRO A 19 12.69 6.32 -0.07
CA PRO A 19 12.18 5.50 1.03
C PRO A 19 13.21 4.63 1.76
N ASP A 20 14.35 4.28 1.15
CA ASP A 20 15.43 3.51 1.78
C ASP A 20 15.97 4.17 3.05
N ALA A 21 15.93 5.51 3.13
CA ALA A 21 16.28 6.28 4.31
C ALA A 21 15.41 5.94 5.56
N LEU A 22 14.27 5.26 5.36
CA LEU A 22 13.39 4.82 6.45
C LEU A 22 13.71 3.41 6.95
N SER A 23 14.60 2.68 6.28
CA SER A 23 14.81 1.24 6.45
C SER A 23 13.50 0.44 6.32
N PRO A 24 12.82 0.52 5.16
CA PRO A 24 11.57 -0.19 4.95
C PRO A 24 11.79 -1.70 4.93
N VAL A 25 10.73 -2.45 5.21
CA VAL A 25 10.67 -3.92 5.03
C VAL A 25 9.85 -4.30 3.80
N GLY A 26 9.31 -3.31 3.10
CA GLY A 26 8.68 -3.49 1.81
C GLY A 26 8.64 -2.17 1.07
N TRP A 27 9.09 -2.16 -0.18
CA TRP A 27 9.04 -1.01 -1.06
C TRP A 27 8.76 -1.48 -2.49
N TRP A 28 7.52 -1.27 -2.92
CA TRP A 28 7.04 -1.69 -4.23
C TRP A 28 6.69 -0.46 -5.05
N ASP A 29 7.42 -0.26 -6.16
CA ASP A 29 7.37 0.95 -6.98
C ASP A 29 7.18 0.61 -8.46
N PRO A 30 5.95 0.69 -8.99
CA PRO A 30 5.64 0.45 -10.40
C PRO A 30 6.39 1.38 -11.38
N SER A 31 6.92 2.51 -10.91
CA SER A 31 7.65 3.43 -11.79
C SER A 31 9.05 2.92 -12.19
N ASP A 32 9.58 1.96 -11.44
CA ASP A 32 10.85 1.31 -11.72
C ASP A 32 10.64 0.02 -12.50
N LEU A 33 10.65 0.12 -13.84
CA LEU A 33 10.46 -1.02 -14.75
C LEU A 33 11.51 -2.12 -14.56
N SER A 34 12.69 -1.83 -14.00
CA SER A 34 13.69 -2.86 -13.72
C SER A 34 13.25 -3.87 -12.66
N THR A 35 12.18 -3.55 -11.93
CA THR A 35 11.57 -4.43 -10.92
C THR A 35 10.41 -5.26 -11.45
N LEU A 36 9.93 -5.00 -12.67
CA LEU A 36 8.67 -5.56 -13.18
C LEU A 36 8.89 -6.65 -14.23
N PHE A 37 8.21 -7.78 -14.03
CA PHE A 37 8.24 -8.92 -14.95
C PHE A 37 6.84 -9.45 -15.23
N GLN A 38 6.63 -9.90 -16.46
CA GLN A 38 5.36 -10.42 -16.96
C GLN A 38 5.00 -11.79 -16.36
N ASP A 39 6.00 -12.55 -15.93
CA ASP A 39 5.84 -13.84 -15.28
C ASP A 39 6.35 -13.82 -13.84
N ALA A 40 5.81 -14.71 -13.01
CA ALA A 40 6.18 -14.81 -11.60
C ALA A 40 7.61 -15.35 -11.36
N ALA A 41 8.27 -15.91 -12.38
CA ALA A 41 9.64 -16.40 -12.26
C ALA A 41 10.68 -15.31 -12.54
N GLY A 42 10.26 -14.11 -12.96
CA GLY A 42 11.16 -12.98 -13.19
C GLY A 42 12.00 -13.11 -14.46
N THR A 43 11.46 -13.75 -15.51
CA THR A 43 12.24 -14.04 -16.73
C THR A 43 11.96 -13.07 -17.88
N THR A 44 10.73 -12.57 -17.99
CA THR A 44 10.27 -11.69 -19.06
C THR A 44 10.00 -10.30 -18.49
N PRO A 45 10.83 -9.28 -18.79
CA PRO A 45 10.59 -7.93 -18.30
C PRO A 45 9.29 -7.33 -18.84
N VAL A 46 8.66 -6.46 -18.05
CA VAL A 46 7.63 -5.53 -18.55
C VAL A 46 8.31 -4.45 -19.38
N THR A 47 7.79 -4.15 -20.57
CA THR A 47 8.44 -3.21 -21.51
C THR A 47 7.53 -2.13 -22.06
N GLN A 48 6.21 -2.30 -21.96
CA GLN A 48 5.23 -1.36 -22.52
C GLN A 48 3.92 -1.37 -21.72
N ASP A 49 3.13 -0.30 -21.88
CA ASP A 49 1.76 -0.23 -21.37
C ASP A 49 0.92 -1.44 -21.83
N GLY A 50 0.13 -1.99 -20.92
CA GLY A 50 -0.74 -3.13 -21.18
C GLY A 50 -0.09 -4.49 -20.96
N ASP A 51 1.23 -4.56 -20.74
CA ASP A 51 1.88 -5.82 -20.36
C ASP A 51 1.34 -6.31 -19.00
N PRO A 52 1.08 -7.62 -18.82
CA PRO A 52 0.73 -8.18 -17.52
C PRO A 52 1.94 -8.10 -16.57
N VAL A 53 1.70 -8.10 -15.26
CA VAL A 53 2.75 -8.12 -14.24
C VAL A 53 2.57 -9.33 -13.35
N GLY A 54 3.47 -10.31 -13.50
CA GLY A 54 3.53 -11.52 -12.68
C GLY A 54 4.50 -11.41 -11.51
N LEU A 55 5.43 -10.47 -11.52
CA LEU A 55 6.38 -10.21 -10.43
C LEU A 55 6.74 -8.72 -10.37
N MET A 56 6.79 -8.19 -9.16
CA MET A 56 7.40 -6.91 -8.82
C MET A 56 8.41 -7.12 -7.69
N LEU A 57 9.67 -6.81 -7.98
CA LEU A 57 10.74 -6.90 -6.99
C LEU A 57 10.58 -5.82 -5.92
N ASP A 58 10.90 -6.21 -4.70
CA ASP A 58 10.91 -5.34 -3.52
C ASP A 58 12.25 -4.59 -3.46
N LYS A 59 12.17 -3.26 -3.50
CA LYS A 59 13.32 -2.35 -3.50
C LYS A 59 13.92 -2.12 -2.12
N SER A 60 13.25 -2.56 -1.05
CA SER A 60 13.73 -2.37 0.32
C SER A 60 14.97 -3.22 0.65
N GLY A 61 15.22 -4.26 -0.14
CA GLY A 61 16.25 -5.26 0.14
C GLY A 61 15.79 -6.36 1.12
N ALA A 62 14.55 -6.32 1.61
CA ALA A 62 14.00 -7.34 2.51
C ALA A 62 13.56 -8.62 1.78
N GLY A 63 13.51 -8.60 0.44
CA GLY A 63 13.14 -9.77 -0.37
C GLY A 63 11.64 -10.06 -0.40
N ASN A 64 10.80 -9.09 0.00
CA ASN A 64 9.35 -9.26 0.08
C ASN A 64 8.67 -9.01 -1.28
N HIS A 65 9.07 -9.74 -2.31
CA HIS A 65 8.58 -9.52 -3.68
C HIS A 65 7.08 -9.79 -3.82
N ALA A 66 6.41 -9.01 -4.67
CA ALA A 66 5.01 -9.19 -5.00
C ALA A 66 4.89 -10.07 -6.25
N SER A 67 4.13 -11.17 -6.19
CA SER A 67 4.08 -12.16 -7.27
C SER A 67 2.66 -12.60 -7.57
N GLN A 68 2.39 -13.00 -8.81
CA GLN A 68 1.12 -13.57 -9.23
C GLN A 68 1.36 -14.69 -10.26
N PRO A 69 1.41 -15.95 -9.80
CA PRO A 69 1.74 -17.07 -10.69
C PRO A 69 0.65 -17.32 -11.74
N THR A 70 -0.62 -17.07 -11.41
CA THR A 70 -1.76 -17.36 -12.30
C THR A 70 -1.89 -16.29 -13.38
N ALA A 71 -1.70 -16.66 -14.65
CA ALA A 71 -1.66 -15.71 -15.77
C ALA A 71 -2.94 -14.84 -15.91
N GLY A 72 -4.12 -15.41 -15.65
CA GLY A 72 -5.39 -14.68 -15.72
C GLY A 72 -5.61 -13.67 -14.58
N ASP A 73 -4.88 -13.85 -13.46
CA ASP A 73 -4.99 -13.03 -12.26
C ASP A 73 -3.88 -11.96 -12.19
N ARG A 74 -3.00 -11.88 -13.20
CA ARG A 74 -1.93 -10.88 -13.22
C ARG A 74 -2.52 -9.48 -13.43
N PRO A 75 -2.21 -8.51 -12.56
CA PRO A 75 -2.51 -7.11 -12.81
C PRO A 75 -1.83 -6.59 -14.07
N THR A 76 -2.28 -5.45 -14.58
CA THR A 76 -1.78 -4.86 -15.83
C THR A 76 -0.89 -3.66 -15.53
N PHE A 77 0.29 -3.57 -16.15
CA PHE A 77 1.11 -2.37 -16.09
C PHE A 77 0.47 -1.27 -16.95
N ARG A 78 0.38 -0.06 -16.39
CA ARG A 78 -0.12 1.11 -17.11
C ARG A 78 0.87 2.27 -17.05
N GLU A 79 1.05 2.93 -18.18
CA GLU A 79 1.83 4.16 -18.32
C GLU A 79 0.99 5.23 -19.06
N SER A 80 0.70 6.34 -18.37
CA SER A 80 -0.06 7.44 -18.96
C SER A 80 0.38 8.77 -18.36
N GLY A 81 0.58 9.77 -19.21
CA GLY A 81 1.01 11.10 -18.78
C GLY A 81 2.37 11.12 -18.06
N GLY A 82 3.23 10.13 -18.29
CA GLY A 82 4.51 9.95 -17.58
C GLY A 82 4.38 9.32 -16.18
N LEU A 83 3.15 9.01 -15.74
CA LEU A 83 2.90 8.25 -14.51
C LEU A 83 2.81 6.76 -14.82
N ARG A 84 3.34 5.96 -13.91
CA ARG A 84 3.38 4.50 -14.00
C ARG A 84 2.66 3.89 -12.82
N ARG A 85 1.81 2.91 -13.09
CA ARG A 85 0.96 2.27 -12.10
C ARG A 85 0.68 0.82 -12.47
N ILE A 86 0.14 0.10 -11.49
CA ILE A 86 -0.49 -1.19 -11.71
C ILE A 86 -1.99 -1.02 -11.64
N GLU A 87 -2.67 -1.47 -12.68
CA GLU A 87 -4.12 -1.54 -12.76
C GLU A 87 -4.58 -2.95 -12.36
N HIS A 88 -5.47 -3.01 -11.36
CA HIS A 88 -6.15 -4.21 -10.89
C HIS A 88 -7.59 -4.26 -11.45
N GLY A 89 -7.77 -4.09 -12.76
CA GLY A 89 -9.08 -3.90 -13.39
C GLY A 89 -9.86 -5.20 -13.71
N GLY A 90 -9.20 -6.35 -13.70
CA GLY A 90 -9.79 -7.64 -14.05
C GLY A 90 -10.25 -8.46 -12.85
N THR A 91 -11.17 -9.39 -13.07
CA THR A 91 -11.58 -10.38 -12.06
C THR A 91 -10.37 -11.17 -11.59
N GLY A 92 -10.16 -11.24 -10.27
CA GLY A 92 -9.06 -12.02 -9.69
C GLY A 92 -7.71 -11.30 -9.68
N GLN A 93 -7.58 -10.07 -10.21
CA GLN A 93 -6.29 -9.40 -10.32
C GLN A 93 -5.69 -8.94 -8.98
N HIS A 94 -4.58 -9.55 -8.57
CA HIS A 94 -3.88 -9.23 -7.32
C HIS A 94 -2.41 -9.67 -7.35
N PHE A 95 -1.63 -9.20 -6.39
CA PHE A 95 -0.35 -9.80 -6.02
C PHE A 95 -0.48 -10.55 -4.71
N ASP A 96 0.23 -11.67 -4.62
CA ASP A 96 0.64 -12.32 -3.39
C ASP A 96 2.00 -11.80 -2.94
N LEU A 97 2.10 -11.50 -1.65
CA LEU A 97 3.33 -11.18 -0.94
C LEU A 97 3.69 -12.38 -0.03
N PRO A 98 4.95 -12.51 0.43
CA PRO A 98 5.31 -13.55 1.39
C PRO A 98 4.42 -13.49 2.62
N ASN A 99 4.14 -14.64 3.26
CA ASN A 99 3.22 -14.75 4.40
C ASN A 99 3.59 -13.86 5.60
N HIS A 100 4.83 -13.35 5.64
CA HIS A 100 5.29 -12.39 6.64
C HIS A 100 6.25 -11.40 6.00
N VAL A 101 5.99 -10.09 6.18
CA VAL A 101 6.78 -8.99 5.59
C VAL A 101 7.62 -8.25 6.64
N GLY A 102 8.08 -8.95 7.68
CA GLY A 102 9.01 -8.39 8.68
C GLY A 102 8.35 -7.57 9.80
N VAL A 103 7.03 -7.69 9.97
CA VAL A 103 6.25 -7.07 11.04
C VAL A 103 5.22 -8.07 11.59
N SER A 104 5.12 -8.17 12.91
CA SER A 104 4.33 -9.19 13.60
C SER A 104 3.59 -8.63 14.83
N GLY A 105 2.41 -9.18 15.14
CA GLY A 105 1.74 -8.99 16.44
C GLY A 105 1.68 -7.53 16.92
N ALA A 106 2.48 -7.20 17.94
CA ALA A 106 2.52 -5.90 18.60
C ALA A 106 3.52 -4.91 18.00
N ASP A 107 4.17 -5.25 16.88
CA ASP A 107 5.21 -4.43 16.29
C ASP A 107 4.65 -3.09 15.79
N ASN A 108 5.37 -2.02 16.11
CA ASN A 108 5.09 -0.71 15.54
C ASN A 108 5.29 -0.78 14.03
N ARG A 109 4.41 -0.10 13.28
CA ARG A 109 4.50 -0.09 11.82
C ARG A 109 3.86 1.14 11.21
N ALA A 110 4.34 1.46 10.03
CA ALA A 110 3.80 2.50 9.17
C ALA A 110 3.66 1.93 7.75
N LEU A 111 2.45 1.90 7.21
CA LEU A 111 2.22 1.59 5.81
C LEU A 111 1.67 2.83 5.11
N TYR A 112 2.29 3.20 4.00
CA TYR A 112 1.79 4.25 3.11
C TYR A 112 1.72 3.72 1.69
N PHE A 113 0.65 4.03 0.97
CA PHE A 113 0.49 3.70 -0.44
C PHE A 113 -0.13 4.87 -1.20
N ALA A 114 0.08 4.89 -2.50
CA ALA A 114 -0.60 5.80 -3.42
C ALA A 114 -1.51 5.04 -4.38
N GLY A 115 -2.75 5.51 -4.54
CA GLY A 115 -3.72 4.83 -5.39
C GLY A 115 -5.02 5.60 -5.60
N SER A 116 -5.80 5.12 -6.57
CA SER A 116 -7.20 5.50 -6.82
C SER A 116 -8.04 4.25 -6.99
N ALA A 117 -9.27 4.28 -6.47
CA ALA A 117 -10.28 3.31 -6.86
C ALA A 117 -10.76 3.70 -8.27
N ASP A 118 -11.10 2.69 -9.07
CA ASP A 118 -11.95 2.95 -10.23
C ASP A 118 -13.33 3.42 -9.71
N ALA A 119 -13.63 4.69 -9.93
CA ALA A 119 -14.86 5.32 -9.47
C ALA A 119 -16.12 4.69 -10.09
N ALA A 120 -15.99 3.95 -11.20
CA ALA A 120 -17.12 3.35 -11.91
C ALA A 120 -17.74 2.14 -11.20
N SER A 121 -17.05 1.52 -10.24
CA SER A 121 -17.42 0.20 -9.73
C SER A 121 -17.80 0.15 -8.24
N GLY A 122 -17.80 1.28 -7.54
CA GLY A 122 -17.92 1.26 -6.06
C GLY A 122 -16.84 0.39 -5.42
N SER A 123 -15.71 0.22 -6.12
CA SER A 123 -14.67 -0.72 -5.78
C SER A 123 -13.81 -0.20 -4.64
N ASN A 124 -13.38 -1.15 -3.83
CA ASN A 124 -12.40 -0.91 -2.80
C ASN A 124 -11.02 -0.67 -3.44
N ILE A 125 -10.18 0.23 -2.95
CA ILE A 125 -8.71 0.08 -3.09
C ILE A 125 -8.30 -0.82 -1.94
N GLY A 126 -7.73 -2.00 -2.18
CA GLY A 126 -7.52 -2.97 -1.10
C GLY A 126 -6.08 -3.44 -1.00
N VAL A 127 -5.41 -3.10 0.10
CA VAL A 127 -4.17 -3.77 0.51
C VAL A 127 -4.44 -4.61 1.76
N TYR A 128 -3.93 -5.84 1.75
CA TYR A 128 -4.16 -6.84 2.79
C TYR A 128 -2.85 -7.35 3.33
N PHE A 129 -2.66 -7.20 4.63
CA PHE A 129 -1.52 -7.80 5.30
C PHE A 129 -1.95 -8.75 6.41
N ASN A 130 -1.30 -9.91 6.42
CA ASN A 130 -1.12 -10.93 7.45
C ASN A 130 0.19 -10.68 8.20
N LEU A 131 0.09 -10.42 9.51
CA LEU A 131 1.22 -10.17 10.41
C LEU A 131 1.38 -11.36 11.39
N GLY A 132 2.61 -11.88 11.52
CA GLY A 132 2.97 -13.05 12.35
C GLY A 132 3.82 -14.14 11.65
N PRO A 133 4.73 -14.86 12.33
CA PRO A 133 5.47 -15.99 11.77
C PRO A 133 4.57 -17.23 11.60
N GLY A 134 4.58 -17.84 10.41
CA GLY A 134 3.83 -19.06 10.11
C GLY A 134 2.39 -18.80 9.66
N ASN A 135 1.55 -19.83 9.76
CA ASN A 135 0.17 -19.81 9.25
C ASN A 135 -0.80 -19.11 10.24
N THR A 136 -0.47 -17.95 10.81
CA THR A 136 -1.35 -17.25 11.79
C THR A 136 -1.25 -15.74 11.56
N GLY A 137 -1.92 -15.25 10.52
CA GLY A 137 -1.91 -13.86 10.07
C GLY A 137 -2.95 -12.93 10.72
N GLU A 138 -2.50 -11.77 11.18
CA GLU A 138 -3.39 -10.65 11.46
C GLU A 138 -4.23 -10.26 10.23
N ARG A 139 -5.56 -10.13 10.32
CA ARG A 139 -6.33 -9.53 9.20
C ARG A 139 -6.24 -8.03 9.28
N TRP A 140 -5.35 -7.41 8.50
CA TRP A 140 -5.36 -5.98 8.32
C TRP A 140 -5.71 -5.63 6.88
N SER A 141 -6.83 -4.94 6.67
CA SER A 141 -7.21 -4.41 5.36
C SER A 141 -7.20 -2.90 5.40
N LEU A 142 -6.50 -2.29 4.44
CA LEU A 142 -6.64 -0.88 4.14
C LEU A 142 -7.50 -0.76 2.89
N VAL A 143 -8.75 -0.30 3.09
CA VAL A 143 -9.79 -0.33 2.06
C VAL A 143 -10.43 1.04 1.87
N VAL A 144 -10.56 1.53 0.64
CA VAL A 144 -11.46 2.68 0.35
C VAL A 144 -12.87 2.15 0.11
N ASN A 145 -13.85 2.38 0.97
CA ASN A 145 -15.19 1.80 0.74
C ASN A 145 -15.99 2.55 -0.35
N GLY A 146 -17.15 2.02 -0.76
CA GLY A 146 -18.06 2.66 -1.72
C GLY A 146 -18.66 4.01 -1.28
N SER A 147 -18.33 4.47 -0.06
CA SER A 147 -18.61 5.81 0.46
C SER A 147 -17.38 6.72 0.48
N ASN A 148 -16.26 6.31 -0.14
CA ASN A 148 -14.95 6.99 -0.18
C ASN A 148 -14.29 7.20 1.20
N ASN A 149 -14.52 6.28 2.14
CA ASN A 149 -13.85 6.33 3.45
C ASN A 149 -12.68 5.37 3.50
N LEU A 150 -11.59 5.76 4.18
CA LEU A 150 -10.54 4.81 4.55
C LEU A 150 -11.06 3.88 5.64
N ARG A 151 -11.19 2.61 5.31
CA ARG A 151 -11.58 1.55 6.23
C ARG A 151 -10.35 0.79 6.64
N ILE A 152 -10.13 0.72 7.95
CA ILE A 152 -9.21 -0.25 8.56
C ILE A 152 -10.07 -1.32 9.21
N ALA A 153 -9.89 -2.58 8.83
CA ALA A 153 -10.53 -3.70 9.50
C ALA A 153 -9.47 -4.57 10.18
N ILE A 154 -9.70 -4.89 11.46
CA ILE A 154 -8.98 -5.90 12.24
C ILE A 154 -10.02 -6.75 12.97
N GLN A 155 -10.02 -8.06 12.71
CA GLN A 155 -10.91 -9.08 13.29
C GLN A 155 -12.39 -8.67 13.49
N GLY A 156 -13.28 -8.88 12.51
CA GLY A 156 -14.74 -8.80 12.71
C GLY A 156 -15.30 -7.39 13.00
N GLY A 157 -14.50 -6.49 13.56
CA GLY A 157 -14.71 -5.06 13.68
C GLY A 157 -13.99 -4.29 12.57
N ALA A 158 -14.49 -3.10 12.29
CA ALA A 158 -13.86 -2.18 11.36
C ALA A 158 -14.03 -0.75 11.87
N TYR A 159 -12.95 0.02 11.73
CA TYR A 159 -12.99 1.45 11.85
C TYR A 159 -13.16 2.05 10.44
N ASN A 160 -14.19 2.86 10.26
CA ASN A 160 -14.33 3.67 9.05
C ASN A 160 -13.90 5.09 9.40
N SER A 161 -12.84 5.54 8.74
CA SER A 161 -12.32 6.89 8.86
C SER A 161 -13.33 7.91 8.33
N SER A 162 -13.39 9.07 8.98
CA SER A 162 -14.00 10.29 8.46
C SER A 162 -13.05 11.07 7.53
N VAL A 163 -11.78 10.65 7.39
CA VAL A 163 -10.87 11.15 6.35
C VAL A 163 -11.42 10.78 4.98
N GLY A 164 -12.03 11.78 4.32
CA GLY A 164 -12.49 11.65 2.95
C GLY A 164 -11.33 11.37 2.00
N ILE A 165 -11.48 10.33 1.19
CA ILE A 165 -10.50 9.91 0.21
C ILE A 165 -10.74 10.66 -1.09
N ALA A 166 -9.72 11.37 -1.56
CA ALA A 166 -9.76 12.06 -2.84
C ALA A 166 -9.72 11.06 -3.99
N SER A 167 -10.20 11.46 -5.18
CA SER A 167 -9.72 10.85 -6.43
C SER A 167 -8.18 10.87 -6.40
N THR A 168 -7.51 9.75 -6.66
CA THR A 168 -6.04 9.56 -6.56
C THR A 168 -5.40 10.22 -5.34
N GLY A 169 -4.94 9.43 -4.37
CA GLY A 169 -4.32 10.00 -3.18
C GLY A 169 -3.22 9.15 -2.58
N VAL A 170 -2.56 9.74 -1.58
CA VAL A 170 -1.63 9.05 -0.69
C VAL A 170 -2.34 8.79 0.63
N TYR A 171 -2.32 7.54 1.05
CA TYR A 171 -2.99 7.08 2.25
C TYR A 171 -2.02 6.29 3.11
N GLY A 172 -2.06 6.52 4.40
CA GLY A 172 -1.21 5.81 5.33
C GLY A 172 -1.87 5.53 6.66
N VAL A 173 -1.33 4.53 7.33
CA VAL A 173 -1.74 4.14 8.67
C VAL A 173 -0.48 3.87 9.47
N GLU A 174 -0.44 4.43 10.66
CA GLU A 174 0.60 4.14 11.64
C GLU A 174 -0.04 3.49 12.86
N LEU A 175 0.52 2.35 13.26
CA LEU A 175 0.11 1.64 14.47
C LEU A 175 1.27 1.63 15.45
N ALA A 176 0.99 2.12 16.67
CA ALA A 176 1.87 1.96 17.82
C ALA A 176 1.31 0.81 18.70
N GLY A 177 1.94 -0.37 18.64
CA GLY A 177 1.52 -1.52 19.44
C GLY A 177 0.50 -2.46 18.77
N SER A 178 -0.30 -3.15 19.61
CA SER A 178 -1.09 -4.33 19.26
C SER A 178 -2.62 -4.16 19.21
N THR A 179 -3.13 -2.94 19.34
CA THR A 179 -4.58 -2.69 19.29
C THR A 179 -4.92 -1.59 18.29
N LEU A 180 -6.13 -1.65 17.73
CA LEU A 180 -6.68 -0.54 16.93
C LEU A 180 -6.85 0.76 17.73
N GLY A 181 -6.71 0.74 19.06
CA GLY A 181 -6.90 1.90 19.93
C GLY A 181 -5.97 3.07 19.64
N ASP A 182 -4.74 2.78 19.18
CA ASP A 182 -3.64 3.74 19.12
C ASP A 182 -3.12 3.94 17.69
N ASN A 183 -4.00 3.91 16.68
CA ASN A 183 -3.59 4.14 15.30
C ASN A 183 -3.95 5.53 14.78
N THR A 184 -3.11 6.04 13.89
CA THR A 184 -3.38 7.30 13.17
C THR A 184 -3.49 7.04 11.68
N ILE A 185 -4.56 7.58 11.10
CA ILE A 185 -4.85 7.52 9.68
C ILE A 185 -4.42 8.83 9.04
N TYR A 186 -3.73 8.74 7.91
CA TYR A 186 -3.26 9.88 7.13
C TYR A 186 -3.84 9.82 5.72
N GLY A 187 -4.55 10.88 5.35
CA GLY A 187 -4.75 11.25 3.95
C GLY A 187 -3.74 12.33 3.55
N LEU A 188 -3.77 12.72 2.28
CA LEU A 188 -2.86 13.74 1.74
C LEU A 188 -2.96 15.08 2.50
N LEU A 189 -4.15 15.48 2.94
CA LEU A 189 -4.41 16.80 3.53
C LEU A 189 -4.93 16.75 4.97
N SER A 190 -5.16 15.57 5.54
CA SER A 190 -5.75 15.43 6.87
C SER A 190 -5.30 14.14 7.55
N SER A 191 -5.46 14.13 8.87
CA SER A 191 -5.24 12.94 9.69
C SER A 191 -6.36 12.76 10.69
N GLU A 192 -6.62 11.52 11.07
CA GLU A 192 -7.61 11.16 12.07
C GLU A 192 -7.03 10.13 13.04
N ALA A 193 -7.22 10.37 14.33
CA ALA A 193 -6.97 9.36 15.35
C ALA A 193 -8.12 8.35 15.28
N ALA A 194 -7.79 7.09 15.02
CA ALA A 194 -8.75 6.01 15.08
C ALA A 194 -8.55 5.26 16.40
N SER A 195 -9.64 5.05 17.12
CA SER A 195 -9.63 4.31 18.37
C SER A 195 -10.71 3.23 18.34
N GLY A 196 -10.35 2.00 18.70
CA GLY A 196 -11.28 0.87 18.88
C GLY A 196 -10.76 -0.11 19.93
N SER A 197 -11.66 -0.90 20.53
CA SER A 197 -11.31 -1.91 21.55
C SER A 197 -10.93 -3.28 20.97
N GLU A 198 -10.91 -3.43 19.65
CA GLU A 198 -10.63 -4.70 19.00
C GLU A 198 -9.15 -5.08 19.16
N THR A 199 -8.93 -6.32 19.61
CA THR A 199 -7.60 -6.90 19.76
C THR A 199 -7.20 -7.59 18.45
N ILE A 200 -5.92 -7.55 18.08
CA ILE A 200 -5.44 -8.24 16.88
C ILE A 200 -5.67 -9.76 17.00
N ASP A 201 -6.35 -10.36 16.00
CA ASP A 201 -6.53 -11.82 15.87
C ASP A 201 -5.62 -12.39 14.79
N THR A 202 -4.86 -13.41 15.19
CA THR A 202 -3.79 -14.05 14.41
C THR A 202 -4.32 -15.30 13.70
N ARG A 203 -4.89 -15.15 12.48
CA ARG A 203 -5.43 -16.25 11.65
C ARG A 203 -4.74 -16.39 10.28
N THR A 204 -4.48 -17.62 9.86
CA THR A 204 -3.86 -18.00 8.55
C THR A 204 -4.26 -17.13 7.33
N GLY A 205 -3.30 -16.67 6.51
CA GLY A 205 -3.56 -16.07 5.20
C GLY A 205 -2.31 -15.55 4.47
N THR A 206 -2.39 -15.43 3.13
CA THR A 206 -1.34 -14.80 2.31
C THR A 206 -1.53 -13.29 2.29
N ASN A 207 -0.46 -12.52 2.47
CA ASN A 207 -0.43 -11.07 2.27
C ASN A 207 -0.77 -10.76 0.80
N LYS A 208 -1.61 -9.75 0.52
CA LYS A 208 -2.07 -9.44 -0.84
C LYS A 208 -2.16 -7.94 -1.13
N ILE A 209 -1.92 -7.58 -2.38
CA ILE A 209 -2.21 -6.25 -2.94
C ILE A 209 -3.25 -6.44 -4.04
N GLY A 210 -4.41 -5.77 -3.97
CA GLY A 210 -5.45 -5.91 -5.00
C GLY A 210 -6.59 -6.87 -4.68
N ALA A 211 -6.48 -7.70 -3.65
CA ALA A 211 -7.57 -8.58 -3.24
C ALA A 211 -7.54 -8.94 -1.75
N PHE A 212 -8.70 -9.24 -1.17
CA PHE A 212 -8.77 -9.86 0.16
C PHE A 212 -8.00 -11.18 0.20
N HIS A 213 -7.61 -11.63 1.41
CA HIS A 213 -6.81 -12.83 1.67
C HIS A 213 -7.26 -14.13 0.98
N ASP A 214 -8.54 -14.25 0.63
CA ASP A 214 -9.17 -15.41 -0.01
C ASP A 214 -9.41 -15.21 -1.52
N GLY A 215 -8.95 -14.08 -2.08
CA GLY A 215 -9.10 -13.71 -3.48
C GLY A 215 -10.51 -13.23 -3.85
N THR A 216 -11.46 -13.21 -2.91
CA THR A 216 -12.90 -13.13 -3.22
C THR A 216 -13.38 -11.74 -3.64
N LEU A 217 -12.70 -10.68 -3.18
CA LEU A 217 -13.02 -9.31 -3.56
C LEU A 217 -11.74 -8.69 -4.09
N THR A 218 -11.75 -8.41 -5.38
CA THR A 218 -10.70 -7.69 -6.08
C THR A 218 -11.06 -6.23 -6.16
N ALA A 219 -10.08 -5.42 -5.82
CA ALA A 219 -10.15 -3.99 -5.83
C ALA A 219 -9.88 -3.51 -7.26
N ALA A 220 -10.88 -2.99 -7.97
CA ALA A 220 -10.61 -2.22 -9.18
C ALA A 220 -9.89 -0.94 -8.76
N MET A 221 -8.57 -0.94 -8.92
CA MET A 221 -7.72 0.15 -8.49
C MET A 221 -6.57 0.41 -9.45
N ASP A 222 -6.15 1.66 -9.45
CA ASP A 222 -4.86 2.11 -9.93
C ASP A 222 -3.93 2.27 -8.73
N TRP A 223 -2.82 1.55 -8.73
CA TRP A 223 -1.85 1.55 -7.64
C TRP A 223 -0.50 2.07 -8.12
N TYR A 224 -0.02 3.14 -7.47
CA TYR A 224 1.20 3.87 -7.84
C TYR A 224 2.41 3.51 -6.98
N GLY A 225 2.21 2.66 -5.96
CA GLY A 225 3.29 2.14 -5.12
C GLY A 225 2.97 2.18 -3.64
N MET A 226 3.85 1.56 -2.85
CA MET A 226 3.66 1.37 -1.41
C MET A 226 5.00 1.20 -0.69
N VAL A 227 5.03 1.65 0.57
CA VAL A 227 6.16 1.49 1.48
C VAL A 227 5.65 1.02 2.84
N LEU A 228 6.27 -0.04 3.36
CA LEU A 228 6.06 -0.57 4.70
C LEU A 228 7.32 -0.38 5.55
N VAL A 229 7.16 0.26 6.70
CA VAL A 229 8.25 0.54 7.64
C VAL A 229 7.94 -0.11 8.98
N PRO A 230 8.88 -0.83 9.62
CA PRO A 230 8.66 -1.59 10.86
C PRO A 230 8.77 -0.69 12.11
N ARG A 231 8.24 0.54 12.03
CA ARG A 231 8.16 1.51 13.13
C ARG A 231 7.17 2.62 12.77
N VAL A 232 6.75 3.39 13.76
CA VAL A 232 6.08 4.67 13.56
C VAL A 232 7.05 5.72 13.03
N LEU A 233 6.55 6.66 12.23
CA LEU A 233 7.36 7.70 11.59
C LEU A 233 7.32 8.99 12.42
N THR A 234 8.42 9.73 12.38
CA THR A 234 8.41 11.15 12.79
C THR A 234 7.58 11.97 11.80
N GLY A 235 7.16 13.18 12.21
CA GLY A 235 6.41 14.09 11.33
C GLY A 235 7.16 14.40 10.03
N ASP A 236 8.48 14.60 10.10
CA ASP A 236 9.32 14.92 8.93
C ASP A 236 9.49 13.72 7.99
N GLU A 237 9.73 12.53 8.54
CA GLU A 237 9.83 11.29 7.74
C GLU A 237 8.53 10.98 7.02
N ARG A 238 7.41 11.16 7.72
CA ARG A 238 6.08 11.02 7.15
C ARG A 238 5.85 12.00 6.01
N ALA A 239 6.14 13.28 6.22
CA ALA A 239 5.96 14.30 5.19
C ALA A 239 6.78 13.98 3.93
N LYS A 240 8.02 13.51 4.08
CA LYS A 240 8.87 13.08 2.96
C LYS A 240 8.30 11.85 2.23
N LEU A 241 7.84 10.85 2.98
CA LEU A 241 7.23 9.65 2.39
C LEU A 241 5.94 9.97 1.63
N GLN A 242 5.10 10.84 2.19
CA GLN A 242 3.89 11.30 1.53
C GLN A 242 4.21 12.08 0.25
N ALA A 243 5.18 12.99 0.28
CA ALA A 243 5.62 13.73 -0.89
C ALA A 243 6.18 12.83 -1.99
N TYR A 244 6.99 11.82 -1.62
CA TYR A 244 7.50 10.83 -2.56
C TYR A 244 6.36 10.07 -3.25
N LEU A 245 5.42 9.52 -2.50
CA LEU A 245 4.28 8.78 -3.04
C LEU A 245 3.32 9.68 -3.84
N ALA A 246 3.14 10.94 -3.43
CA ALA A 246 2.36 11.94 -4.15
C ALA A 246 2.97 12.20 -5.53
N GLY A 247 4.30 12.35 -5.61
CA GLY A 247 5.02 12.48 -6.87
C GLY A 247 4.82 11.29 -7.81
N LYS A 248 4.76 10.06 -7.29
CA LYS A 248 4.45 8.86 -8.10
C LYS A 248 3.03 8.86 -8.68
N ALA A 249 2.10 9.50 -7.99
CA ALA A 249 0.70 9.59 -8.38
C ALA A 249 0.34 10.91 -9.10
N GLY A 250 1.30 11.83 -9.28
CA GLY A 250 1.09 13.12 -9.93
C GLY A 250 0.29 14.14 -9.12
N LEU A 251 0.43 14.12 -7.79
CA LEU A 251 -0.28 14.99 -6.84
C LEU A 251 0.59 16.12 -6.29
#